data_AF-A0A8T0BII7-F1
#
_entry.id   AF-A0A8T0BII7-F1
#
_cell.length_a   1.000
_cell.length_b   1.000
_cell.length_c   1.000
_cell.angle_alpha   90.00
_cell.angle_beta   90.00
_cell.angle_gamma   90.00
#
_symmetry.space_group_name_H-M   'P 1'
#
loop_
_entity.id
_entity.type
_entity.pdbx_description
1 polymer ?
#
loop_
_entity_poly.entity_id
_entity_poly.type
_entity_poly.pdbx_seq_one_letter_code
_entity_poly.pdbx_strand_id
1 'polypeptide(L)'
;SEGVLDCSQWGSVTGSTCNISFLSTSYTGVYWCESESGENSNPVNITVHEGDVILESSVHPVTEGHPLTLHCLYRNTNPSNLRADFYKDGSVVQNQTTGEMIIHKVSKSDEGFYHCKHPERGES
;
A
#
# COMPACT_ATOMS: atom_id res chain seq x y z
N SER A 1 -6.12 -26.76 -2.48
CA SER A 1 -6.67 -26.10 -3.67
C SER A 1 -6.92 -24.65 -3.32
N GLU A 2 -6.15 -23.73 -3.87
CA GLU A 2 -6.44 -22.30 -3.72
C GLU A 2 -7.70 -22.01 -4.57
N GLY A 3 -8.75 -21.53 -3.92
CA GLY A 3 -10.03 -21.26 -4.57
C GLY A 3 -10.03 -19.86 -5.17
N VAL A 4 -10.45 -19.74 -6.44
CA VAL A 4 -10.75 -18.44 -7.04
C VAL A 4 -12.02 -17.90 -6.39
N LEU A 5 -11.97 -16.68 -5.85
CA LEU A 5 -13.11 -16.03 -5.21
C LEU A 5 -13.71 -14.98 -6.15
N ASP A 6 -15.04 -15.03 -6.32
CA ASP A 6 -15.79 -13.99 -7.01
C ASP A 6 -15.99 -12.77 -6.07
N CYS A 7 -15.97 -11.58 -6.66
CA CYS A 7 -16.28 -10.30 -6.01
C CYS A 7 -17.60 -10.36 -5.22
N SER A 8 -18.59 -11.12 -5.71
CA SER A 8 -19.89 -11.28 -5.04
C SER A 8 -19.81 -11.81 -3.60
N GLN A 9 -18.70 -12.41 -3.19
CA GLN A 9 -18.51 -12.94 -1.82
C GLN A 9 -18.17 -11.86 -0.78
N TRP A 10 -17.59 -10.74 -1.18
CA TRP A 10 -17.02 -9.72 -0.27
C TRP A 10 -17.22 -8.27 -0.75
N GLY A 11 -17.93 -8.13 -1.86
CA GLY A 11 -18.25 -6.87 -2.51
C GLY A 11 -19.56 -6.94 -3.28
N SER A 12 -19.72 -6.01 -4.20
CA SER A 12 -20.86 -5.93 -5.11
C SER A 12 -20.37 -5.64 -6.52
N VAL A 13 -21.02 -6.24 -7.52
CA VAL A 13 -20.70 -6.01 -8.92
C VAL A 13 -21.70 -5.02 -9.51
N THR A 14 -21.21 -3.97 -10.17
CA THR A 14 -22.02 -2.99 -10.89
C THR A 14 -21.47 -2.83 -12.30
N GLY A 15 -22.14 -3.44 -13.28
CA GLY A 15 -21.62 -3.55 -14.64
C GLY A 15 -20.30 -4.33 -14.64
N SER A 16 -19.25 -3.75 -15.20
CA SER A 16 -17.88 -4.32 -15.21
C SER A 16 -17.04 -3.94 -13.98
N THR A 17 -17.64 -3.31 -12.96
CA THR A 17 -16.93 -2.82 -11.76
C THR A 17 -17.21 -3.70 -10.56
N CYS A 18 -16.15 -4.16 -9.87
CA CYS A 18 -16.22 -4.77 -8.55
C CYS A 18 -16.01 -3.72 -7.46
N ASN A 19 -17.02 -3.53 -6.61
CA ASN A 19 -16.98 -2.64 -5.45
C ASN A 19 -16.77 -3.45 -4.17
N ILE A 20 -15.60 -3.29 -3.57
CA ILE A 20 -15.22 -3.95 -2.32
C ILE A 20 -16.04 -3.36 -1.18
N SER A 21 -16.89 -4.16 -0.54
CA SER A 21 -17.81 -3.71 0.51
C SER A 21 -17.28 -3.99 1.91
N PHE A 22 -16.45 -5.02 2.04
CA PHE A 22 -15.83 -5.41 3.30
C PHE A 22 -14.35 -5.72 3.08
N LEU A 23 -13.50 -5.20 3.96
CA LEU A 23 -12.05 -5.42 3.95
C LEU A 23 -11.69 -6.46 5.01
N SER A 24 -11.05 -7.55 4.60
CA SER A 24 -10.48 -8.59 5.45
C SER A 24 -9.10 -8.94 4.94
N THR A 25 -8.15 -9.21 5.84
CA THR A 25 -6.81 -9.72 5.48
C THR A 25 -6.87 -11.01 4.67
N SER A 26 -7.92 -11.82 4.84
CA SER A 26 -8.19 -13.02 4.05
C SER A 26 -8.43 -12.75 2.55
N TYR A 27 -8.68 -11.49 2.18
CA TYR A 27 -8.84 -11.06 0.79
C TYR A 27 -7.56 -10.44 0.22
N THR A 28 -6.43 -10.47 0.95
CA THR A 28 -5.14 -10.19 0.31
C THR A 28 -4.88 -11.21 -0.79
N GLY A 29 -4.50 -10.75 -1.98
CA GLY A 29 -4.26 -11.65 -3.11
C GLY A 29 -4.04 -10.96 -4.45
N VAL A 30 -4.03 -11.79 -5.48
CA VAL A 30 -3.90 -11.37 -6.87
C VAL A 30 -5.30 -11.24 -7.47
N TYR A 31 -5.57 -10.09 -8.08
CA TYR A 31 -6.85 -9.73 -8.65
C TYR A 31 -6.72 -9.51 -10.15
N TRP A 32 -7.72 -9.95 -10.91
CA TRP A 32 -7.85 -9.68 -12.33
C TRP A 32 -9.33 -9.58 -12.69
N CYS A 33 -9.62 -8.94 -13.82
CA CYS A 33 -10.94 -8.97 -14.44
C CYS A 33 -10.95 -10.03 -15.55
N GLU A 34 -12.06 -10.72 -15.71
CA GLU A 34 -12.31 -11.66 -16.81
C GLU A 34 -13.34 -11.05 -17.78
N SER A 35 -13.08 -11.14 -19.08
CA SER A 35 -14.01 -10.72 -20.13
C SER A 35 -15.06 -11.80 -20.43
N GLU A 36 -16.12 -11.45 -21.16
CA GLU A 36 -17.10 -12.44 -21.66
C GLU A 36 -16.48 -13.49 -22.59
N SER A 37 -15.33 -13.18 -23.23
CA SER A 37 -14.55 -14.11 -24.05
C SER A 37 -13.65 -15.05 -23.22
N GLY A 38 -13.59 -14.89 -21.89
CA GLY A 38 -12.73 -15.66 -20.99
C GLY A 38 -11.28 -15.19 -20.98
N GLU A 39 -11.01 -13.94 -21.38
CA GLU A 39 -9.67 -13.35 -21.35
C GLU A 39 -9.45 -12.60 -20.03
N ASN A 40 -8.26 -12.74 -19.45
CA ASN A 40 -7.91 -12.10 -18.18
C ASN A 40 -7.18 -10.78 -18.42
N SER A 41 -7.49 -9.78 -17.60
CA SER A 41 -6.70 -8.56 -17.53
C SER A 41 -5.30 -8.84 -16.96
N ASN A 42 -4.42 -7.85 -17.06
CA ASN A 42 -3.21 -7.86 -16.25
C ASN A 42 -3.58 -7.97 -14.76
N PRO A 43 -2.87 -8.81 -13.99
CA PRO A 43 -3.15 -8.98 -12.58
C PRO A 43 -2.65 -7.76 -11.78
N VAL A 44 -3.34 -7.47 -10.68
CA VAL A 44 -2.92 -6.50 -9.66
C VAL A 44 -2.85 -7.19 -8.30
N ASN A 45 -1.85 -6.82 -7.49
CA ASN A 45 -1.75 -7.31 -6.12
C ASN A 45 -2.44 -6.33 -5.19
N ILE A 46 -3.40 -6.82 -4.41
CA ILE A 46 -4.07 -6.04 -3.38
C ILE A 46 -3.71 -6.66 -2.03
N THR A 47 -3.14 -5.83 -1.15
CA THR A 47 -2.82 -6.21 0.23
C THR A 47 -3.76 -5.47 1.16
N VAL A 48 -4.47 -6.22 2.00
CA VAL A 48 -5.34 -5.67 3.05
C VAL A 48 -4.59 -5.78 4.37
N HIS A 49 -4.37 -4.66 5.04
CA HIS A 49 -3.76 -4.58 6.36
C HIS A 49 -4.85 -4.38 7.43
N GLU A 50 -4.68 -4.96 8.63
CA GLU A 50 -5.57 -4.68 9.77
C GLU A 50 -5.24 -3.35 10.46
N GLY A 51 -4.01 -2.87 10.26
CA GLY A 51 -3.50 -1.65 10.89
C GLY A 51 -4.09 -0.37 10.30
N ASP A 52 -3.94 0.71 11.07
CA ASP A 52 -4.39 2.04 10.70
C ASP A 52 -3.34 2.84 9.91
N VAL A 53 -2.18 2.23 9.63
CA VAL A 53 -1.01 2.86 9.01
C VAL A 53 -0.63 2.08 7.76
N ILE A 54 -0.36 2.79 6.66
CA ILE A 54 0.09 2.20 5.40
C ILE A 54 1.29 3.00 4.92
N LEU A 55 2.37 2.30 4.54
CA LEU A 55 3.46 2.91 3.80
C LEU A 55 3.14 2.83 2.31
N GLU A 56 2.94 3.99 1.69
CA GLU A 56 2.80 4.13 0.25
C GLU A 56 4.16 4.51 -0.36
N SER A 57 4.54 3.77 -1.40
CA SER A 57 5.71 4.03 -2.24
C SER A 57 5.26 4.19 -3.69
N SER A 58 6.04 4.89 -4.51
CA SER A 58 5.72 5.04 -5.92
C SER A 58 5.76 3.70 -6.66
N VAL A 59 4.77 3.47 -7.54
CA VAL A 59 4.53 2.17 -8.18
C VAL A 59 5.53 1.80 -9.29
N HIS A 60 6.58 2.60 -9.48
CA HIS A 60 7.57 2.41 -10.54
C HIS A 60 8.92 1.98 -9.96
N PRO A 61 9.73 1.18 -10.69
CA PRO A 61 11.07 0.84 -10.26
C PRO A 61 11.85 2.11 -9.89
N VAL A 62 12.36 2.16 -8.67
CA VAL A 62 13.13 3.31 -8.20
C VAL A 62 14.41 3.40 -9.03
N THR A 63 14.64 4.57 -9.65
CA THR A 63 15.78 4.80 -10.53
C THR A 63 16.87 5.57 -9.78
N GLU A 64 18.12 5.09 -9.86
CA GLU A 64 19.26 5.79 -9.25
C GLU A 64 19.34 7.25 -9.75
N GLY A 65 19.68 8.16 -8.84
CA GLY A 65 19.77 9.59 -9.11
C GLY A 65 18.45 10.35 -9.09
N HIS A 66 17.30 9.67 -9.10
CA HIS A 66 15.97 10.30 -9.06
C HIS A 66 15.43 10.39 -7.62
N PRO A 67 14.47 11.28 -7.37
CA PRO A 67 13.83 11.36 -6.07
C PRO A 67 12.86 10.19 -5.83
N LEU A 68 12.84 9.68 -4.61
CA LEU A 68 11.82 8.75 -4.10
C LEU A 68 11.04 9.45 -3.00
N THR A 69 9.72 9.45 -3.11
CA THR A 69 8.82 9.91 -2.06
C THR A 69 8.11 8.71 -1.44
N LEU A 70 8.12 8.64 -0.12
CA LEU A 70 7.38 7.69 0.69
C LEU A 70 6.32 8.44 1.50
N HIS A 71 5.09 7.95 1.50
CA HIS A 71 4.00 8.52 2.28
C HIS A 71 3.56 7.53 3.36
N CYS A 72 3.45 8.01 4.59
CA CYS A 72 2.80 7.30 5.68
C CYS A 72 1.33 7.74 5.71
N LEU A 73 0.47 6.88 5.19
CA LEU A 73 -0.96 7.09 5.13
C LEU A 73 -1.62 6.53 6.38
N TYR A 74 -2.71 7.17 6.79
CA TYR A 74 -3.49 6.72 7.93
C TYR A 74 -4.94 6.46 7.54
N ARG A 75 -5.58 5.55 8.24
CA ARG A 75 -7.02 5.32 8.12
C ARG A 75 -7.80 6.50 8.72
N ASN A 76 -8.80 7.00 7.99
CA ASN A 76 -9.75 8.03 8.43
C ASN A 76 -9.10 9.33 8.98
N THR A 77 -8.26 10.00 8.19
CA THR A 77 -7.39 11.07 8.72
C THR A 77 -7.85 12.47 8.35
N ASN A 78 -7.97 13.31 9.38
CA ASN A 78 -7.83 14.76 9.26
C ASN A 78 -6.35 15.11 9.02
N PRO A 79 -6.02 16.13 8.20
CA PRO A 79 -4.63 16.52 7.90
C PRO A 79 -3.78 16.94 9.11
N SER A 80 -4.38 17.10 10.29
CA SER A 80 -3.76 17.72 11.47
C SER A 80 -2.87 16.79 12.30
N ASN A 81 -2.79 15.48 12.00
CA ASN A 81 -1.91 14.56 12.72
C ASN A 81 -1.28 13.50 11.80
N LEU A 82 -0.30 13.92 11.01
CA LEU A 82 0.40 13.06 10.04
C LEU A 82 1.80 12.63 10.52
N ARG A 83 2.15 12.87 11.79
CA ARG A 83 3.51 12.62 12.27
C ARG A 83 3.87 11.14 12.15
N ALA A 84 4.97 10.85 11.47
CA ALA A 84 5.50 9.51 11.29
C ALA A 84 7.00 9.47 11.54
N ASP A 85 7.45 8.42 12.22
CA ASP A 85 8.86 8.03 12.26
C ASP A 85 9.05 6.96 11.17
N PHE A 86 9.99 7.19 10.25
CA PHE A 86 10.33 6.30 9.15
C PHE A 86 11.51 5.42 9.52
N TYR A 87 11.40 4.15 9.18
CA TYR A 87 12.39 3.12 9.45
C TYR A 87 12.86 2.49 8.16
N LYS A 88 14.13 2.10 8.15
CA LYS A 88 14.75 1.27 7.13
C LYS A 88 15.50 0.14 7.83
N ASP A 89 15.22 -1.10 7.46
CA ASP A 89 15.91 -2.29 7.98
C ASP A 89 15.96 -2.32 9.52
N GLY A 90 14.87 -1.88 10.16
CA GLY A 90 14.69 -1.83 11.62
C GLY A 90 15.29 -0.58 12.31
N SER A 91 15.97 0.31 11.60
CA SER A 91 16.56 1.53 12.16
C SER A 91 15.79 2.78 11.75
N VAL A 92 15.63 3.74 12.66
CA VAL A 92 15.01 5.04 12.34
C VAL A 92 15.90 5.80 11.37
N VAL A 93 15.33 6.23 10.23
CA VAL A 93 16.02 7.05 9.22
C VAL A 93 15.57 8.51 9.26
N GLN A 94 14.29 8.78 9.54
CA GLN A 94 13.78 10.14 9.53
C GLN A 94 12.48 10.28 10.36
N ASN A 95 12.32 11.40 11.05
CA ASN A 95 11.08 11.73 11.75
C ASN A 95 10.41 12.92 11.05
N GLN A 96 9.17 12.75 10.58
CA GLN A 96 8.46 13.73 9.77
C GLN A 96 7.13 14.10 10.40
N THR A 97 6.77 15.38 10.37
CA THR A 97 5.46 15.87 10.86
C THR A 97 4.37 15.81 9.81
N THR A 98 4.75 15.75 8.53
CA THR A 98 3.86 15.73 7.37
C THR A 98 3.47 14.32 6.92
N GLY A 99 4.10 13.27 7.48
CA GLY A 99 3.92 11.90 7.02
C GLY A 99 4.55 11.63 5.65
N GLU A 100 5.42 12.51 5.16
CA GLU A 100 6.10 12.37 3.88
C GLU A 100 7.62 12.35 4.09
N MET A 101 8.31 11.35 3.53
CA MET A 101 9.77 11.28 3.49
C MET A 101 10.23 11.33 2.03
N ILE A 102 11.22 12.18 1.73
CA ILE A 102 11.78 12.33 0.38
C ILE A 102 13.27 11.99 0.41
N ILE A 103 13.67 10.99 -0.36
CA ILE A 103 15.08 10.71 -0.71
C ILE A 103 15.35 11.43 -2.02
N HIS A 104 16.01 12.59 -1.98
CA HIS A 104 16.17 13.45 -3.17
C HIS A 104 16.99 12.83 -4.30
N LYS A 105 17.97 12.00 -3.96
CA LYS A 105 18.86 11.35 -4.92
C LYS A 105 19.10 9.91 -4.49
N VAL A 106 18.27 9.00 -5.02
CA VAL A 106 18.37 7.58 -4.71
C VAL A 106 19.71 7.00 -5.15
N SER A 107 20.24 6.11 -4.34
CA SER A 107 21.48 5.36 -4.52
C SER A 107 21.28 3.89 -4.15
N LYS A 108 22.27 3.05 -4.46
CA LYS A 108 22.28 1.63 -4.07
C LYS A 108 22.15 1.40 -2.55
N SER A 109 22.64 2.32 -1.72
CA SER A 109 22.50 2.22 -0.26
C SER A 109 21.10 2.52 0.25
N ASP A 110 20.20 3.02 -0.60
CA ASP A 110 18.79 3.26 -0.25
C ASP A 110 17.92 2.00 -0.43
N GLU A 111 18.42 0.95 -1.08
CA GLU A 111 17.75 -0.35 -1.16
C GLU A 111 17.54 -0.97 0.24
N GLY A 112 16.32 -1.39 0.57
CA GLY A 112 15.99 -1.98 1.87
C GLY A 112 14.49 -2.04 2.15
N PHE A 113 14.12 -2.54 3.34
CA PHE A 113 12.72 -2.65 3.77
C PHE A 113 12.33 -1.43 4.60
N TYR A 114 11.37 -0.66 4.08
CA TYR A 114 10.85 0.53 4.74
C TYR A 114 9.52 0.24 5.44
N HIS A 115 9.32 0.86 6.60
CA HIS A 115 8.02 0.97 7.26
C HIS A 115 7.94 2.34 7.96
N CYS A 116 6.73 2.79 8.26
CA CYS A 116 6.52 4.00 9.03
C CYS A 116 5.70 3.70 10.29
N LYS A 117 5.91 4.50 11.34
CA LYS A 117 5.28 4.31 12.64
C LYS A 117 4.75 5.62 13.18
N HIS A 118 3.52 5.58 13.66
CA HIS A 118 2.92 6.66 14.44
C HIS A 118 2.82 6.23 15.91
N PRO A 119 3.19 7.11 16.87
CA PRO A 119 3.24 6.77 18.30
C PRO A 119 1.97 6.12 18.86
N GLU A 120 0.81 6.56 18.37
CA GLU A 120 -0.50 6.10 18.87
C GLU A 120 -1.24 5.14 17.92
N ARG A 121 -0.86 5.07 16.64
CA ARG A 121 -1.63 4.33 15.61
C ARG A 121 -0.94 3.04 15.16
N GLY A 122 0.29 2.79 15.61
CA GLY A 122 1.07 1.61 15.26
C GLY A 122 1.99 1.85 14.07
N GLU A 123 2.31 0.78 13.37
CA GLU A 123 3.24 0.76 12.23
C GLU A 123 2.57 0.13 11.00
N SER A 124 3.11 0.46 9.83
CA SER A 124 2.69 -0.05 8.52
C SER A 124 3.11 -1.49 8.27
#